data_AF-A0A0Q6A9S2-F1
#
_entry.id   AF-A0A0Q6A9S2-F1
#
_cell.length_a   1.000
_cell.length_b   1.000
_cell.length_c   1.000
_cell.angle_alpha   90.00
_cell.angle_beta   90.00
_cell.angle_gamma   90.00
#
_symmetry.space_group_name_H-M   'P 1'
#
loop_
_entity.id
_entity.type
_entity.pdbx_description
1 polymer ?
#
loop_
_entity_poly.entity_id
_entity_poly.type
_entity_poly.pdbx_seq_one_letter_code
_entity_poly.pdbx_strand_id
1 'polypeptide(L)'
;MKNFIFGMVFMLITGLSCSKSGQASSATGADESKASYDTTAIDSFSPGATSVDVVRQIRMSSERYQDSLKEARKLQEQEKKIADELEKENKKKAEDEKKKSSEITDNKPKTEKKNL
;
A
#
# COMPACT_ATOMS: atom_id res chain seq x y z
N MET A 1 43.89 -92.14 -13.22
CA MET A 1 43.33 -90.77 -13.28
C MET A 1 41.83 -90.74 -13.63
N LYS A 2 41.00 -91.61 -13.03
CA LYS A 2 39.54 -91.67 -13.29
C LYS A 2 38.75 -90.69 -12.40
N ASN A 3 39.25 -90.50 -11.17
CA ASN A 3 38.59 -89.71 -10.13
C ASN A 3 38.81 -88.19 -10.31
N PHE A 4 39.87 -87.81 -11.05
CA PHE A 4 40.17 -86.40 -11.33
C PHE A 4 39.17 -85.79 -12.31
N ILE A 5 38.72 -86.59 -13.28
CA ILE A 5 37.71 -86.18 -14.27
C ILE A 5 36.38 -85.91 -13.57
N PHE A 6 36.01 -86.73 -12.58
CA PHE A 6 34.76 -86.56 -11.83
C PHE A 6 34.77 -85.29 -10.98
N GLY A 7 35.91 -84.96 -10.35
CA GLY A 7 36.06 -83.71 -9.58
C GLY A 7 35.98 -82.45 -10.44
N MET A 8 36.58 -82.46 -11.64
CA MET A 8 36.53 -81.33 -12.57
C MET A 8 35.11 -81.05 -13.08
N VAL A 9 34.34 -82.11 -13.39
CA VAL A 9 32.94 -81.98 -13.84
C VAL A 9 32.05 -81.40 -12.73
N PHE A 10 32.23 -81.84 -11.49
CA PHE A 10 31.47 -81.32 -10.34
C PHE A 10 31.75 -79.83 -10.06
N MET A 11 33.00 -79.40 -10.26
CA MET A 11 33.42 -78.01 -10.06
C MET A 11 32.87 -77.08 -11.16
N LEU A 12 32.77 -77.57 -12.40
CA LEU A 12 32.14 -76.83 -13.50
C LEU A 12 30.63 -76.65 -13.29
N ILE A 13 29.91 -77.69 -12.83
CA ILE A 13 28.45 -77.62 -12.64
C ILE A 13 28.08 -76.66 -11.51
N THR A 14 28.87 -76.60 -10.44
CA THR A 14 28.62 -75.69 -9.30
C THR A 14 29.07 -74.25 -9.57
N GLY A 15 30.05 -74.03 -10.45
CA GLY A 15 30.58 -72.71 -10.81
C GLY A 15 29.67 -71.84 -11.71
N LEU A 16 28.75 -72.44 -12.49
CA LEU A 16 27.83 -71.67 -13.35
C LEU A 16 26.66 -71.01 -12.61
N SER A 17 26.43 -71.32 -11.32
CA SER A 17 25.28 -70.81 -10.56
C SER A 17 25.52 -69.47 -9.84
N CYS A 18 26.62 -68.76 -10.12
CA CYS A 18 26.94 -67.48 -9.46
C CYS A 18 27.45 -66.38 -10.41
N SER A 19 26.72 -66.12 -11.50
CA SER A 19 26.89 -64.90 -12.31
C SER A 19 25.62 -64.04 -12.34
N LYS A 20 25.23 -63.51 -11.17
CA LYS A 20 24.39 -62.30 -11.13
C LYS A 20 25.33 -61.09 -11.20
N SER A 21 25.57 -60.59 -12.41
CA SER A 21 26.17 -59.28 -12.63
C SER A 21 25.22 -58.20 -12.10
N GLY A 22 25.40 -57.82 -10.84
CA GLY A 22 24.86 -56.58 -10.30
C GLY A 22 25.63 -55.41 -10.88
N GLN A 23 25.23 -54.96 -12.06
CA GLN A 23 25.60 -53.66 -12.59
C GLN A 23 24.91 -52.61 -11.71
N ALA A 24 25.51 -52.33 -10.54
CA ALA A 24 25.18 -51.16 -9.76
C ALA A 24 25.83 -49.98 -10.47
N SER A 25 24.98 -49.24 -11.15
CA SER A 25 25.24 -48.03 -11.92
C SER A 25 26.27 -47.13 -11.25
N SER A 26 27.29 -46.78 -12.02
CA SER A 26 28.06 -45.55 -11.88
C SER A 26 27.14 -44.35 -11.64
N ALA A 27 27.29 -43.69 -10.49
CA ALA A 27 26.92 -42.28 -10.31
C ALA A 27 27.61 -41.70 -9.06
N THR A 28 28.94 -41.76 -9.00
CA THR A 28 29.72 -40.71 -8.34
C THR A 28 29.85 -39.56 -9.33
N GLY A 29 29.06 -38.53 -9.10
CA GLY A 29 29.06 -37.24 -9.78
C GLY A 29 27.98 -36.42 -9.10
N ALA A 30 28.24 -35.81 -7.95
CA ALA A 30 28.89 -34.50 -7.90
C ALA A 30 28.29 -33.52 -8.94
N ASP A 31 26.97 -33.38 -8.93
CA ASP A 31 26.32 -32.09 -9.10
C ASP A 31 24.97 -32.16 -8.41
N GLU A 32 25.05 -31.90 -7.11
CA GLU A 32 23.95 -31.43 -6.29
C GLU A 32 23.44 -30.16 -6.99
N SER A 33 22.42 -30.31 -7.85
CA SER A 33 21.66 -29.20 -8.40
C SER A 33 20.87 -28.56 -7.26
N LYS A 34 21.59 -27.92 -6.32
CA LYS A 34 21.04 -26.99 -5.35
C LYS A 34 20.48 -25.86 -6.18
N ALA A 35 19.20 -25.94 -6.50
CA ALA A 35 18.49 -24.80 -7.03
C ALA A 35 18.74 -23.64 -6.06
N SER A 36 19.23 -22.54 -6.60
CA SER A 36 19.49 -21.31 -5.84
C SER A 36 18.14 -20.72 -5.45
N TYR A 37 17.54 -21.24 -4.39
CA TYR A 37 16.40 -20.60 -3.76
C TYR A 37 16.92 -19.43 -2.96
N ASP A 38 16.22 -18.31 -3.07
CA ASP A 38 16.39 -17.21 -2.14
C ASP A 38 15.91 -17.70 -0.77
N THR A 39 16.83 -18.27 0.01
CA THR A 39 16.58 -18.74 1.38
C THR A 39 16.80 -17.62 2.37
N THR A 40 16.61 -16.35 1.98
CA THR A 40 16.51 -15.29 2.97
C THR A 40 15.34 -15.64 3.89
N ALA A 41 15.69 -16.06 5.10
CA ALA A 41 14.72 -16.43 6.11
C ALA A 41 13.98 -15.15 6.52
N ILE A 42 12.81 -14.94 5.92
CA ILE A 42 11.86 -13.92 6.38
C ILE A 42 11.23 -14.47 7.65
N ASP A 43 11.91 -14.24 8.76
CA ASP A 43 11.39 -14.52 10.08
C ASP A 43 10.24 -13.54 10.37
N SER A 44 9.12 -14.05 10.87
CA SER A 44 7.99 -13.26 11.37
C SER A 44 8.38 -12.31 12.51
N PHE A 45 9.57 -12.48 13.09
CA PHE A 45 10.15 -11.61 14.12
C PHE A 45 11.30 -10.72 13.63
N SER A 46 11.63 -10.76 12.33
CA SER A 46 12.64 -9.87 11.77
C SER A 46 12.23 -8.39 11.89
N PRO A 47 13.18 -7.45 11.95
CA PRO A 47 12.87 -6.03 12.02
C PRO A 47 11.98 -5.60 10.84
N GLY A 48 10.81 -5.05 11.14
CA GLY A 48 9.81 -4.65 10.13
C GLY A 48 8.76 -5.72 9.82
N ALA A 49 8.91 -6.95 10.30
CA ALA A 49 7.85 -7.93 10.27
C ALA A 49 6.70 -7.47 11.19
N THR A 50 5.52 -7.33 10.61
CA THR A 50 4.30 -6.94 11.33
C THR A 50 3.18 -7.89 10.95
N SER A 51 2.27 -8.15 11.89
CA SER A 51 1.13 -9.02 11.60
C SER A 51 0.20 -8.36 10.58
N VAL A 52 -0.50 -9.19 9.81
CA VAL A 52 -1.46 -8.74 8.79
C VAL A 52 -2.52 -7.81 9.40
N ASP A 53 -2.93 -8.06 10.64
CA ASP A 53 -3.92 -7.26 11.36
C ASP A 53 -3.40 -5.85 11.69
N VAL A 54 -2.14 -5.75 12.13
CA VAL A 54 -1.51 -4.46 12.42
C VAL A 54 -1.35 -3.65 11.13
N VAL A 55 -0.92 -4.28 10.05
CA VAL A 55 -0.82 -3.62 8.73
C VAL A 55 -2.19 -3.12 8.26
N ARG A 56 -3.23 -3.94 8.42
CA ARG A 56 -4.61 -3.56 8.08
C ARG A 56 -5.08 -2.36 8.92
N GLN A 57 -4.82 -2.37 10.21
CA GLN A 57 -5.19 -1.28 11.11
C GLN A 57 -4.49 0.03 10.72
N ILE A 58 -3.19 -0.02 10.43
CA ILE A 58 -2.41 1.13 9.97
C ILE A 58 -2.97 1.68 8.65
N ARG A 59 -3.33 0.80 7.72
CA ARG A 59 -3.92 1.23 6.44
C ARG A 59 -5.26 1.93 6.64
N MET A 60 -6.16 1.34 7.42
CA MET A 60 -7.47 1.93 7.71
C MET A 60 -7.33 3.27 8.45
N SER A 61 -6.42 3.38 9.41
CA SER A 61 -6.22 4.64 10.14
C SER A 61 -5.62 5.74 9.25
N SER A 62 -4.70 5.37 8.35
CA SER A 62 -4.09 6.29 7.40
C SER A 62 -5.10 6.84 6.40
N GLU A 63 -5.95 5.98 5.84
CA GLU A 63 -7.03 6.37 4.93
C GLU A 63 -8.02 7.32 5.62
N ARG A 64 -8.46 6.99 6.84
CA ARG A 64 -9.34 7.86 7.65
C ARG A 64 -8.73 9.24 7.94
N TYR A 65 -7.43 9.27 8.26
CA TYR A 65 -6.74 10.53 8.53
C TYR A 65 -6.70 11.42 7.28
N GLN A 66 -6.39 10.84 6.12
CA GLN A 66 -6.39 11.57 4.85
C GLN A 66 -7.77 12.10 4.49
N ASP A 67 -8.81 11.30 4.70
CA ASP A 67 -10.20 11.72 4.46
C ASP A 67 -10.61 12.87 5.38
N SER A 68 -10.26 12.79 6.67
CA SER A 68 -10.52 13.86 7.63
C SER A 68 -9.85 15.17 7.23
N LEU A 69 -8.59 15.13 6.78
CA LEU A 69 -7.90 16.32 6.26
C LEU A 69 -8.58 16.91 5.03
N LYS A 70 -9.10 16.06 4.15
CA LYS A 70 -9.81 16.48 2.94
C LYS A 70 -11.15 17.14 3.29
N GLU A 71 -11.87 16.61 4.28
CA GLU A 71 -13.11 17.19 4.78
C GLU A 71 -12.87 18.56 5.42
N ALA A 72 -11.87 18.67 6.29
CA ALA A 72 -11.50 19.94 6.92
C ALA A 72 -11.18 21.03 5.88
N ARG A 73 -10.45 20.69 4.80
CA ARG A 73 -10.18 21.63 3.70
C ARG A 73 -11.45 22.06 2.97
N LYS A 74 -12.37 21.13 2.71
CA LYS A 74 -13.65 21.44 2.04
C LYS A 74 -14.49 22.41 2.86
N LEU A 75 -14.58 22.19 4.18
CA LEU A 75 -15.29 23.09 5.08
C LEU A 75 -14.66 24.48 5.07
N GLN A 76 -13.33 24.57 5.14
CA GLN A 76 -12.62 25.85 5.08
C GLN A 76 -12.85 26.60 3.75
N GLU A 77 -12.91 25.88 2.62
CA GLU A 77 -13.23 26.49 1.33
C GLU A 77 -14.68 27.00 1.27
N GLN A 78 -15.62 26.29 1.87
CA GLN A 78 -17.01 26.72 1.95
C GLN A 78 -17.17 27.95 2.84
N GLU A 79 -16.53 27.97 4.01
CA GLU A 79 -16.51 29.13 4.90
C GLU A 79 -15.95 30.37 4.22
N LYS A 80 -14.84 30.21 3.47
CA LYS A 80 -14.26 31.31 2.69
C LYS A 80 -15.22 31.83 1.61
N LYS A 81 -15.89 30.93 0.88
CA LYS A 81 -16.87 31.35 -0.14
C LYS A 81 -18.03 32.12 0.47
N ILE A 82 -18.56 31.65 1.60
CA ILE A 82 -19.65 32.32 2.32
C ILE A 82 -19.19 33.69 2.84
N ALA A 83 -17.98 33.77 3.41
CA ALA A 83 -17.41 35.04 3.86
C ALA A 83 -17.21 36.03 2.71
N ASP A 84 -16.69 35.58 1.57
CA ASP A 84 -16.50 36.40 0.37
C ASP A 84 -17.84 36.89 -0.22
N GLU A 85 -18.88 36.04 -0.19
CA GLU A 85 -20.23 36.41 -0.63
C GLU A 85 -20.87 37.44 0.32
N LEU A 86 -20.76 37.24 1.64
CA LEU A 86 -21.23 38.19 2.65
C LEU A 86 -20.51 39.53 2.55
N GLU A 87 -19.20 39.54 2.31
CA GLU A 87 -18.44 40.78 2.15
C GLU A 87 -18.88 41.55 0.90
N LYS A 88 -19.12 40.85 -0.21
CA LYS A 88 -19.66 41.46 -1.44
C LYS A 88 -21.07 42.00 -1.24
N GLU A 89 -21.93 41.29 -0.52
CA GLU A 89 -23.29 41.75 -0.22
C GLU A 89 -23.27 42.99 0.70
N ASN A 90 -22.45 42.98 1.75
CA ASN A 90 -22.30 44.11 2.67
C ASN A 90 -21.74 45.35 1.97
N LYS A 91 -20.75 45.20 1.08
CA LYS A 91 -20.23 46.32 0.28
C LYS A 91 -21.30 46.93 -0.64
N LYS A 92 -22.14 46.10 -1.27
CA LYS A 92 -23.26 46.59 -2.11
C LYS A 92 -24.31 47.33 -1.29
N LYS A 93 -24.70 46.79 -0.12
CA LYS A 93 -25.66 47.45 0.79
C LYS A 93 -25.13 48.81 1.29
N ALA A 94 -23.83 48.90 1.61
CA ALA A 94 -23.21 50.14 2.04
C ALA A 94 -23.11 51.20 0.93
N GLU A 95 -22.92 50.80 -0.34
CA GLU A 95 -22.99 51.72 -1.48
C GLU A 95 -24.42 52.22 -1.74
N ASP A 96 -25.42 51.36 -1.63
CA ASP A 96 -26.82 51.74 -1.83
C ASP A 96 -27.33 52.66 -0.70
N GLU A 97 -26.89 52.48 0.54
CA GLU A 97 -27.19 53.42 1.63
C GLU A 97 -26.46 54.76 1.48
N LYS A 98 -25.22 54.77 0.97
CA LYS A 98 -24.53 56.04 0.65
C LYS A 98 -25.23 56.82 -0.45
N LYS A 99 -25.76 56.15 -1.48
CA LYS A 99 -26.51 56.81 -2.56
C LYS A 99 -27.85 57.37 -2.08
N LYS A 100 -28.57 56.63 -1.22
CA LYS A 100 -29.84 57.11 -0.62
C LYS A 100 -29.64 58.24 0.38
N SER A 101 -28.54 58.25 1.14
CA SER A 101 -28.25 59.34 2.09
C SER A 101 -27.79 60.62 1.40
N SER A 102 -27.09 60.54 0.26
CA SER A 102 -26.73 61.73 -0.54
C SER A 102 -27.93 62.40 -1.20
N GLU A 103 -28.96 61.64 -1.60
CA GLU A 103 -30.17 62.19 -2.25
C GLU A 103 -31.09 62.93 -1.26
N ILE A 104 -31.03 62.59 0.03
CA ILE A 104 -31.83 63.22 1.09
C ILE A 104 -31.20 64.55 1.56
N THR A 105 -29.87 64.70 1.49
CA THR A 105 -29.19 65.94 1.92
C THR A 105 -29.37 67.12 0.96
N ASP A 106 -29.75 66.89 -0.30
CA ASP A 106 -29.99 67.95 -1.29
C ASP A 106 -31.41 68.55 -1.24
N ASN A 107 -32.31 67.96 -0.44
CA ASN A 107 -33.71 68.43 -0.27
C ASN A 107 -34.00 68.94 1.16
N LYS A 108 -33.09 69.72 1.77
CA LYS A 108 -33.39 70.44 3.02
C LYS A 108 -33.78 71.90 2.71
N PRO A 109 -35.02 72.34 2.94
CA PRO A 109 -35.41 73.74 2.75
C PRO A 109 -34.66 74.66 3.72
N LYS A 110 -34.06 75.73 3.18
CA LYS A 110 -33.41 76.79 3.93
C LYS A 110 -34.42 77.43 4.88
N THR A 111 -34.16 77.31 6.18
CA THR A 111 -34.89 78.02 7.23
C THR A 111 -34.56 79.51 7.12
N GLU A 112 -35.51 80.31 6.64
CA GLU A 112 -35.39 81.76 6.61
C GLU A 112 -35.91 82.33 7.95
N LYS A 113 -34.99 82.92 8.72
CA LYS A 113 -35.29 83.75 9.89
C LYS A 113 -35.95 85.05 9.41
N LYS A 114 -37.15 85.38 9.90
CA LYS A 114 -37.60 86.78 10.01
C LYS A 114 -38.28 87.00 11.36
N ASN A 115 -37.56 87.71 12.21
CA ASN A 115 -38.12 88.45 13.33
C ASN A 115 -38.93 89.62 12.76
N LEU A 116 -40.20 89.75 13.15
CA LEU A 116 -40.83 91.00 13.60
C LEU A 116 -42.21 90.69 14.19
#